data_AF-F8PLJ5-F1
#
_entry.id   AF-F8PLJ5-F1
#
_cell.length_a   1.000
_cell.length_b   1.000
_cell.length_c   1.000
_cell.angle_alpha   90.00
_cell.angle_beta   90.00
_cell.angle_gamma   90.00
#
_symmetry.space_group_name_H-M   'P 1'
#
loop_
_entity.id
_entity.type
_entity.pdbx_description
1 polymer ?
#
loop_
_entity_poly.entity_id
_entity_poly.type
_entity_poly.pdbx_seq_one_letter_code
_entity_poly.pdbx_strand_id
1 'polypeptide(L)'
;MASTLISASHMDKAGYTVHIGGGISKNHKRGAYLATTITINDLHQYMGHVAHKLLNHLIDSGLTEGVTIDNSEAIAFCETCVKAKATRKPFPKIGYTQAKKYGERIHLDLWGPAIIQDMKA
;
A
#
# COMPACT_ATOMS: atom_id res chain seq x y z
N MET A 1 -15.93 27.86 7.97
CA MET A 1 -15.76 26.41 8.18
C MET A 1 -14.51 26.23 9.02
N ALA A 2 -14.66 26.00 10.33
CA ALA A 2 -13.52 25.87 11.24
C ALA A 2 -12.86 24.50 11.02
N SER A 3 -11.61 24.49 10.59
CA SER A 3 -10.79 23.29 10.50
C SER A 3 -10.52 22.76 11.91
N THR A 4 -11.05 21.59 12.23
CA THR A 4 -10.90 20.91 13.54
C THR A 4 -9.57 20.18 13.70
N LEU A 5 -8.76 20.09 12.63
CA LEU A 5 -7.44 19.46 12.61
C LEU A 5 -6.43 20.38 11.90
N ILE A 6 -5.35 20.73 12.61
CA ILE A 6 -4.23 21.51 12.09
C ILE A 6 -2.97 20.66 12.24
N SER A 7 -2.26 20.41 11.14
CA SER A 7 -0.98 19.69 11.18
C SER A 7 0.09 20.54 11.86
N ALA A 8 0.85 19.95 12.79
CA ALA A 8 1.94 20.63 13.49
C ALA A 8 2.99 21.24 12.53
N SER A 9 3.21 20.60 11.38
CA SER A 9 4.12 21.05 10.33
C SER A 9 3.65 22.28 9.54
N HIS A 10 2.39 22.71 9.69
CA HIS A 10 1.84 23.89 9.01
C HIS A 10 1.32 24.97 9.97
N MET A 11 1.64 24.85 11.27
CA MET A 11 1.14 25.78 12.29
C MET A 11 1.66 27.21 12.06
N ASP A 12 2.89 27.37 11.59
CA ASP A 12 3.48 28.67 11.23
C ASP A 12 2.70 29.37 10.10
N LYS A 13 2.31 28.64 9.06
CA LYS A 13 1.48 29.16 7.95
C LYS A 13 0.06 29.56 8.41
N ALA A 14 -0.43 28.90 9.45
CA ALA A 14 -1.71 29.21 10.09
C ALA A 14 -1.61 30.29 11.20
N GLY A 15 -0.41 30.83 11.45
CA GLY A 15 -0.19 31.89 12.45
C GLY A 15 -0.06 31.39 13.90
N TYR A 16 0.14 30.09 14.11
CA TYR A 16 0.28 29.46 15.42
C TYR A 16 1.73 29.05 15.71
N THR A 17 2.12 29.07 16.99
CA THR A 17 3.44 28.63 17.47
C THR A 17 3.30 27.46 18.44
N VAL A 18 4.24 26.51 18.40
CA VAL A 18 4.23 25.31 19.26
C VAL A 18 5.24 25.46 20.38
N HIS A 19 4.79 25.34 21.62
CA HIS A 19 5.63 25.33 22.81
C HIS A 19 5.68 23.91 23.38
N ILE A 20 6.89 23.35 23.57
CA ILE A 20 7.10 22.02 24.18
C ILE A 20 8.04 22.19 25.37
N GLY A 21 7.55 21.89 26.58
CA GLY A 21 8.37 21.88 27.79
C GLY A 21 9.11 23.20 28.08
N GLY A 22 8.50 24.35 27.74
CA GLY A 22 9.09 25.69 27.90
C GLY A 22 9.99 26.14 26.73
N GLY A 23 10.33 25.25 25.80
CA GLY A 23 11.01 25.60 24.56
C GLY A 23 10.04 26.01 23.45
N ILE A 24 10.45 26.95 22.59
CA ILE A 24 9.73 27.29 21.36
C ILE A 24 10.22 26.36 20.25
N SER A 25 9.32 25.55 19.70
CA SER A 25 9.60 24.81 18.47
C SER A 25 9.46 25.76 17.29
N LYS A 26 10.56 26.05 16.62
CA LYS A 26 10.56 26.78 15.34
C LYS A 26 10.53 25.76 14.21
N ASN A 27 9.52 25.82 13.35
CA ASN A 27 9.59 25.15 12.06
C ASN A 27 10.75 25.79 11.29
N HIS A 28 11.86 25.06 11.14
CA HIS A 28 12.93 25.50 10.26
C HIS A 28 12.34 25.52 8.85
N LYS A 29 12.47 26.65 8.13
CA LYS A 29 12.18 26.66 6.68
C LYS A 29 13.02 25.52 6.11
N ARG A 30 12.35 24.49 5.59
CA ARG A 30 13.02 23.33 5.01
C ARG A 30 14.07 23.89 4.06
N GLY A 31 15.35 23.66 4.37
CA GLY A 31 16.43 23.96 3.45
C GLY A 31 16.03 23.36 2.11
N ALA A 32 16.24 24.10 1.03
CA ALA A 32 15.92 23.65 -0.31
C ALA A 32 16.56 22.27 -0.51
N TYR A 33 15.76 21.22 -0.33
CA TYR A 33 16.13 19.90 -0.80
C TYR A 33 16.33 20.12 -2.29
N LEU A 34 17.58 19.93 -2.75
CA LEU A 34 17.89 19.97 -4.18
C LEU A 34 16.77 19.21 -4.86
N ALA A 35 16.03 19.89 -5.74
CA ALA A 35 14.89 19.31 -6.42
C ALA A 35 15.42 18.16 -7.26
N THR A 36 15.46 16.97 -6.67
CA THR A 36 15.86 15.76 -7.36
C THR A 36 14.75 15.48 -8.35
N THR A 37 15.09 15.62 -9.62
CA THR A 37 14.26 15.13 -10.72
C THR A 37 14.20 13.61 -10.59
N ILE A 38 13.04 13.09 -10.22
CA ILE A 38 12.79 11.65 -10.13
C ILE A 38 11.69 11.26 -11.10
N THR A 39 11.69 9.99 -11.50
CA THR A 39 10.64 9.45 -12.35
C THR A 39 9.40 9.13 -11.51
N ILE A 40 8.25 8.97 -12.17
CA ILE A 40 7.05 8.53 -11.48
C ILE A 40 7.19 7.12 -10.88
N ASN A 41 8.04 6.27 -11.49
CA ASN A 41 8.30 4.92 -11.00
C ASN A 41 9.18 4.92 -9.74
N ASP A 42 10.12 5.87 -9.64
CA ASP A 42 10.89 6.08 -8.42
C ASP A 42 9.99 6.55 -7.28
N LEU A 43 9.11 7.52 -7.56
CA LEU A 43 8.12 7.96 -6.58
C LEU A 43 7.20 6.81 -6.15
N HIS A 44 6.80 5.94 -7.09
CA HIS A 44 6.06 4.73 -6.80
C HIS A 44 6.79 3.81 -5.83
N GLN A 45 8.10 3.62 -5.97
CA GLN A 45 8.90 2.81 -5.05
C GLN A 45 9.11 3.51 -3.70
N TYR A 46 9.48 4.79 -3.69
CA TYR A 46 9.70 5.56 -2.45
C TYR A 46 8.45 5.69 -1.59
N MET A 47 7.28 5.77 -2.22
CA MET A 47 6.00 5.82 -1.52
C MET A 47 5.45 4.43 -1.16
N GLY A 48 6.23 3.36 -1.32
CA GLY A 48 5.83 2.01 -0.92
C GLY A 48 4.83 1.35 -1.86
N HIS A 49 5.06 1.46 -3.17
CA HIS A 49 4.26 0.83 -4.23
C HIS A 49 2.79 1.31 -4.28
N VAL A 50 2.58 2.58 -3.93
CA VAL A 50 1.28 3.28 -4.07
C VAL A 50 0.87 3.32 -5.54
N ALA A 51 -0.42 3.20 -5.83
CA ALA A 51 -0.91 3.20 -7.21
C ALA A 51 -0.50 4.49 -7.95
N HIS A 52 0.03 4.35 -9.17
CA HIS A 52 0.44 5.47 -10.03
C HIS A 52 -0.66 6.53 -10.19
N LYS A 53 -1.94 6.12 -10.25
CA LYS A 53 -3.07 7.05 -10.31
C LYS A 53 -3.18 7.96 -9.08
N LEU A 54 -2.90 7.42 -7.89
CA LEU A 54 -2.90 8.23 -6.66
C LEU A 54 -1.70 9.17 -6.65
N LEU A 55 -0.54 8.71 -7.10
CA LEU A 55 0.65 9.56 -7.24
C LEU A 55 0.38 10.71 -8.20
N ASN A 56 -0.18 10.47 -9.38
CA ASN A 56 -0.61 11.52 -10.31
C ASN A 56 -1.53 12.54 -9.63
N HIS A 57 -2.53 12.07 -8.90
CA HIS A 57 -3.41 12.97 -8.16
C HIS A 57 -2.65 13.81 -7.11
N LEU A 58 -1.68 13.24 -6.39
CA LEU A 58 -0.86 13.98 -5.42
C LEU A 58 0.01 15.05 -6.10
N ILE A 59 0.47 14.77 -7.31
CA ILE A 59 1.29 15.69 -8.12
C ILE A 59 0.41 16.82 -8.64
N ASP A 60 -0.72 16.50 -9.26
CA ASP A 60 -1.67 17.44 -9.83
C ASP A 60 -2.27 18.38 -8.76
N SER A 61 -2.42 17.88 -7.54
CA SER A 61 -2.90 18.65 -6.39
C SER A 61 -1.82 19.48 -5.69
N GLY A 62 -0.57 19.44 -6.17
CA GLY A 62 0.54 20.22 -5.62
C GLY A 62 0.95 19.80 -4.20
N LEU A 63 0.59 18.58 -3.78
CA LEU A 63 0.89 18.05 -2.45
C LEU A 63 2.32 17.48 -2.34
N THR A 64 3.02 17.33 -3.47
CA THR A 64 4.43 16.88 -3.51
C THR A 64 5.38 18.08 -3.49
N GLU A 65 5.66 18.61 -2.29
CA GLU A 65 6.67 19.66 -2.12
C GLU A 65 8.10 19.10 -2.23
N GLY A 66 8.96 19.76 -3.01
CA GLY A 66 10.39 19.44 -3.09
C GLY A 66 10.78 18.31 -4.06
N VAL A 67 9.83 17.82 -4.87
CA VAL A 67 10.08 16.79 -5.88
C VAL A 67 9.68 17.32 -7.25
N THR A 68 10.63 17.34 -8.19
CA THR A 68 10.36 17.59 -9.61
C THR A 68 10.21 16.24 -10.29
N ILE A 69 9.13 16.05 -11.03
CA ILE A 69 8.83 14.75 -11.66
C ILE A 69 9.06 14.86 -13.14
N ASP A 70 9.91 13.97 -13.63
CA ASP A 70 10.08 13.80 -15.06
C ASP A 70 8.94 12.91 -15.60
N ASN A 71 8.05 13.52 -16.39
CA ASN A 71 6.94 12.85 -17.06
C ASN A 71 7.34 12.31 -18.45
N SER A 72 8.62 12.37 -18.81
CA SER A 72 9.11 11.82 -20.08
C SER A 72 8.96 10.30 -20.17
N GLU A 73 9.00 9.62 -19.01
CA GLU A 73 8.87 8.16 -18.94
C GLU A 73 7.40 7.73 -18.80
N ALA A 74 6.99 6.78 -19.65
CA ALA A 74 5.71 6.12 -19.51
C ALA A 74 5.63 5.32 -18.21
N ILE A 75 4.42 5.18 -17.64
CA ILE A 75 4.18 4.38 -16.43
C ILE A 75 4.76 2.97 -16.61
N ALA A 76 5.84 2.70 -15.89
CA ALA A 76 6.56 1.44 -16.01
C ALA A 76 5.78 0.30 -15.36
N PHE A 77 5.93 -0.89 -15.94
CA PHE A 77 5.48 -2.13 -15.34
C PHE A 77 6.29 -2.42 -14.07
N CYS A 78 5.63 -2.50 -12.92
CA CYS A 78 6.27 -2.88 -11.66
C CYS A 78 6.01 -4.36 -11.35
N GLU A 79 7.03 -5.20 -11.50
CA GLU A 79 6.94 -6.65 -11.26
C GLU A 79 6.56 -6.99 -9.81
N THR A 80 7.13 -6.25 -8.84
CA THR A 80 6.81 -6.39 -7.40
C THR A 80 5.33 -6.16 -7.13
N CYS A 81 4.75 -5.13 -7.73
CA CYS A 81 3.32 -4.85 -7.63
C CYS A 81 2.48 -5.98 -8.17
N VAL A 82 2.84 -6.54 -9.33
CA VAL A 82 2.08 -7.64 -9.92
C VAL A 82 2.13 -8.87 -9.03
N LYS A 83 3.30 -9.24 -8.53
CA LYS A 83 3.46 -10.39 -7.63
C LYS A 83 2.69 -10.21 -6.31
N ALA A 84 2.74 -9.00 -5.74
CA ALA A 84 2.09 -8.71 -4.46
C ALA A 84 0.56 -8.50 -4.57
N LYS A 85 0.07 -7.91 -5.67
CA LYS A 85 -1.35 -7.57 -5.88
C LYS A 85 -2.07 -8.53 -6.82
N ALA A 86 -1.41 -9.57 -7.32
CA ALA A 86 -2.05 -10.58 -8.15
C ALA A 86 -3.25 -11.18 -7.40
N THR A 87 -4.44 -10.90 -7.89
CA THR A 87 -5.64 -11.54 -7.39
C THR A 87 -5.73 -12.94 -7.98
N ARG A 88 -5.96 -13.94 -7.12
CA ARG A 88 -6.27 -15.30 -7.57
C ARG A 88 -7.55 -15.23 -8.40
N LYS A 89 -7.51 -15.70 -9.66
CA LYS A 89 -8.73 -15.85 -10.46
C LYS A 89 -9.73 -16.70 -9.67
N PRO A 90 -11.01 -16.29 -9.61
CA PRO A 90 -12.00 -17.05 -8.87
C PRO A 90 -12.10 -18.46 -9.47
N PHE A 91 -12.15 -19.46 -8.60
CA PHE A 91 -12.42 -20.82 -9.03
C PHE A 91 -13.91 -20.94 -9.32
N PRO A 92 -14.30 -21.70 -10.37
CA PRO A 92 -15.71 -21.95 -10.61
C PRO A 92 -16.32 -22.62 -9.38
N LYS A 93 -17.53 -22.20 -9.00
CA LYS A 93 -18.24 -22.73 -7.81
C LYS A 93 -18.56 -24.21 -7.93
N ILE A 94 -18.64 -24.71 -9.17
CA ILE A 94 -19.01 -26.08 -9.49
C ILE A 94 -17.94 -26.63 -10.42
N GLY A 95 -17.45 -27.83 -10.10
CA GLY A 95 -16.54 -28.56 -10.98
C GLY A 95 -17.26 -29.04 -12.23
N TYR A 96 -16.59 -28.94 -13.39
CA TYR A 96 -17.09 -29.45 -14.66
C TYR A 96 -17.14 -30.99 -14.70
N THR A 97 -16.37 -31.65 -13.84
CA THR A 97 -16.28 -33.10 -13.73
C THR A 97 -17.11 -33.59 -12.55
N GLN A 98 -18.31 -34.07 -12.85
CA GLN A 98 -19.22 -34.67 -11.87
C GLN A 98 -19.44 -36.15 -12.19
N ALA A 99 -19.60 -36.97 -11.16
CA ALA A 99 -20.05 -38.34 -11.33
C ALA A 99 -21.49 -38.34 -11.85
N LYS A 100 -21.73 -39.09 -12.92
CA LYS A 100 -23.06 -39.27 -13.54
C LYS A 100 -23.72 -40.55 -13.03
N LYS A 101 -22.94 -41.51 -12.54
CA LYS A 101 -23.40 -42.78 -12.01
C LYS A 101 -22.91 -42.99 -10.58
N TYR A 102 -23.68 -43.72 -9.79
CA TYR A 102 -23.29 -44.13 -8.45
C TYR A 102 -21.99 -44.94 -8.51
N GLY A 103 -21.03 -44.61 -7.63
CA GLY A 103 -19.74 -45.30 -7.54
C GLY A 103 -18.72 -44.95 -8.64
N GLU A 104 -19.06 -44.07 -9.59
CA GLU A 104 -18.14 -43.68 -10.68
C GLU A 104 -16.88 -42.97 -10.17
N ARG A 105 -16.99 -42.29 -9.03
CA ARG A 105 -15.90 -41.52 -8.44
C ARG A 105 -16.00 -41.52 -6.92
N ILE A 106 -14.92 -41.96 -6.27
CA ILE A 106 -14.79 -42.01 -4.81
C ILE A 106 -13.72 -41.01 -4.40
N HIS A 107 -14.09 -40.09 -3.53
CA HIS A 107 -13.17 -39.15 -2.90
C HIS A 107 -12.87 -39.65 -1.49
N LEU A 108 -11.59 -39.90 -1.21
CA LEU A 108 -11.10 -40.25 0.11
C LEU A 108 -10.11 -39.17 0.52
N ASP A 109 -10.21 -38.69 1.74
CA ASP A 109 -9.25 -37.77 2.33
C ASP A 109 -8.88 -38.29 3.72
N LEU A 110 -7.63 -38.07 4.12
CA LEU A 110 -7.14 -38.46 5.44
C LEU A 110 -7.30 -37.29 6.40
N TRP A 111 -7.97 -37.54 7.51
CA TRP A 111 -8.07 -36.56 8.57
C TRP A 111 -6.85 -36.65 9.50
N GLY A 112 -6.16 -35.53 9.74
CA GLY A 112 -5.08 -35.47 10.72
C GLY A 112 -4.30 -34.16 10.75
N PRO A 113 -3.36 -34.02 11.72
CA PRO A 113 -3.03 -34.97 12.78
C PRO A 113 -4.12 -34.99 13.88
N ALA A 114 -4.57 -36.20 14.26
CA ALA A 114 -5.52 -36.38 15.34
C ALA A 114 -4.77 -36.66 16.65
N ILE A 115 -5.21 -36.01 17.73
CA ILE A 115 -4.71 -36.33 19.07
C ILE A 115 -5.26 -37.70 19.45
N ILE A 116 -4.36 -38.67 19.56
CA ILE A 116 -4.68 -40.00 20.09
C ILE A 116 -4.24 -40.07 21.54
N GLN A 117 -5.04 -40.71 22.38
CA GLN A 117 -4.60 -41.11 23.71
C GLN A 117 -3.87 -42.44 23.57
N ASP A 118 -2.60 -42.49 23.98
CA ASP A 118 -1.88 -43.75 24.05
C ASP A 118 -2.61 -44.69 25.00
N MET A 119 -2.94 -45.89 24.51
CA MET A 119 -3.45 -46.94 25.37
C MET A 119 -2.32 -47.37 26.31
N LYS A 120 -2.44 -47.03 27.60
CA LYS A 120 -1.55 -47.57 28.63
C LYS A 120 -1.69 -49.10 28.65
N ALA A 121 -0.58 -49.79 28.39
CA ALA A 121 -0.43 -51.23 28.55
C ALA A 121 -0.54 -51.65 30.02
#